data_AF-A0A661M6I9-F1
#
_entry.id   AF-A0A661M6I9-F1
#
_cell.length_a   1.000
_cell.length_b   1.000
_cell.length_c   1.000
_cell.angle_alpha   90.00
_cell.angle_beta   90.00
_cell.angle_gamma   90.00
#
_symmetry.space_group_name_H-M   'P 1'
#
loop_
_entity.id
_entity.type
_entity.pdbx_description
1 polymer ?
#
loop_
_entity_poly.entity_id
_entity_poly.type
_entity_poly.pdbx_seq_one_letter_code
_entity_poly.pdbx_strand_id
1 'polypeptide(L)'
;MVHGCPPDSPIIYLNHMSQSEIKETFASNNFGIAFAGHTHRLMLMDYDGKDLQFDPLQQETIKLEPDYRYIINVGAVGQPRDGDPRAKYAIWDSHRNTLEIRRVAYDISRTANLIIKRGFLRRDADRLFSEDCPKQYKLTRAVTNDR
;
A
#
# COMPACT_ATOMS: atom_id res chain seq x y z
N MET A 1 3.41 11.33 -10.18
CA MET A 1 2.89 10.76 -8.92
C MET A 1 1.42 11.10 -8.83
N VAL A 2 0.59 10.14 -8.46
CA VAL A 2 -0.87 10.30 -8.34
C VAL A 2 -1.36 9.68 -7.04
N HIS A 3 -2.53 10.07 -6.56
CA HIS A 3 -3.10 9.43 -5.37
C HIS A 3 -3.65 8.04 -5.70
N GLY A 4 -4.54 7.91 -6.69
CA GLY A 4 -5.23 6.67 -7.04
C GLY A 4 -4.61 5.91 -8.21
N CYS A 5 -4.97 6.30 -9.43
CA CYS A 5 -4.54 5.63 -10.66
C CYS A 5 -3.99 6.65 -11.68
N PRO A 6 -2.89 6.36 -12.40
CA PRO A 6 -2.40 7.21 -13.48
C PRO A 6 -3.45 7.42 -14.59
N PRO A 7 -3.42 8.56 -15.31
CA PRO A 7 -2.43 9.64 -15.17
C PRO A 7 -2.71 10.62 -14.02
N ASP A 8 -3.94 10.73 -13.53
CA ASP A 8 -4.34 11.80 -12.61
C ASP A 8 -5.52 11.44 -11.67
N SER A 9 -6.01 10.20 -11.68
CA SER A 9 -7.19 9.83 -10.90
C SER A 9 -6.91 9.81 -9.39
N PRO A 10 -7.71 10.54 -8.59
CA PRO A 10 -7.60 10.51 -7.13
C PRO A 10 -8.48 9.44 -6.48
N ILE A 11 -9.39 8.78 -7.22
CA ILE A 11 -10.44 7.93 -6.65
C ILE A 11 -10.39 6.48 -7.11
N ILE A 12 -9.66 6.18 -8.18
CA ILE A 12 -9.59 4.82 -8.71
C ILE A 12 -8.62 4.01 -7.84
N TYR A 13 -9.14 2.87 -7.35
CA TYR A 13 -8.37 1.88 -6.61
C TYR A 13 -7.73 0.91 -7.58
N LEU A 14 -6.40 0.95 -7.70
CA LEU A 14 -5.63 0.04 -8.55
C LEU A 14 -5.94 -1.45 -8.29
N ASN A 15 -6.25 -1.83 -7.06
CA ASN A 15 -6.60 -3.21 -6.69
C ASN A 15 -8.02 -3.63 -7.08
N HIS A 16 -8.82 -2.74 -7.69
CA HIS A 16 -10.15 -3.05 -8.25
C HIS A 16 -10.14 -3.08 -9.78
N MET A 17 -9.02 -2.71 -10.42
CA MET A 17 -8.89 -2.72 -11.86
C MET A 17 -8.57 -4.13 -12.37
N SER A 18 -9.15 -4.48 -13.51
CA SER A 18 -8.80 -5.65 -14.30
C SER A 18 -7.43 -5.46 -14.98
N GLN A 19 -6.82 -6.57 -15.42
CA GLN A 19 -5.58 -6.52 -16.19
C GLN A 19 -5.73 -5.69 -17.47
N SER A 20 -6.88 -5.78 -18.14
CA SER A 20 -7.15 -5.02 -19.37
C SER A 20 -7.18 -3.51 -19.11
N GLU A 21 -7.82 -3.07 -18.02
CA GLU A 21 -7.85 -1.64 -17.63
C GLU A 21 -6.46 -1.12 -17.25
N ILE A 22 -5.64 -1.95 -16.61
CA ILE A 22 -4.25 -1.59 -16.29
C ILE A 22 -3.40 -1.51 -17.56
N LYS A 23 -3.53 -2.48 -18.48
CA LYS A 23 -2.85 -2.42 -19.79
C LYS A 23 -3.27 -1.17 -20.58
N GLU A 24 -4.55 -0.82 -20.57
CA GLU A 24 -5.05 0.40 -21.19
C GLU A 24 -4.43 1.65 -20.54
N THR A 25 -4.28 1.66 -19.21
CA THR A 25 -3.59 2.74 -18.49
C THR A 25 -2.15 2.90 -18.97
N PHE A 26 -1.43 1.80 -19.24
CA PHE A 26 -0.12 1.89 -19.88
C PHE A 26 -0.22 2.38 -21.33
N ALA A 27 -1.11 1.82 -22.15
CA ALA A 27 -1.22 2.16 -23.57
C ALA A 27 -1.59 3.63 -23.82
N SER A 28 -2.53 4.16 -23.03
CA SER A 28 -3.05 5.52 -23.17
C SER A 28 -2.16 6.61 -22.56
N ASN A 29 -1.05 6.26 -21.91
CA ASN A 29 -0.18 7.21 -21.23
C ASN A 29 1.30 6.98 -21.57
N ASN A 30 2.12 8.02 -21.56
CA ASN A 30 3.56 7.92 -21.82
C ASN A 30 4.38 8.23 -20.56
N PHE A 31 4.45 7.27 -19.63
CA PHE A 31 5.30 7.35 -18.44
C PHE A 31 6.18 6.12 -18.31
N GLY A 32 7.42 6.29 -17.85
CA GLY A 32 8.29 5.18 -17.46
C GLY A 32 7.86 4.59 -16.11
N ILE A 33 7.73 5.43 -15.09
CA ILE A 33 7.32 5.02 -13.73
C ILE A 33 6.22 5.96 -13.22
N ALA A 34 5.16 5.39 -12.65
CA ALA A 34 4.12 6.12 -11.94
C ALA A 34 3.97 5.61 -10.51
N PHE A 35 4.20 6.48 -9.54
CA PHE A 35 3.92 6.21 -8.12
C PHE A 35 2.46 6.53 -7.78
N ALA A 36 1.82 5.59 -7.10
CA ALA A 36 0.43 5.62 -6.65
C ALA A 36 0.30 5.27 -5.16
N GLY A 37 -0.89 5.50 -4.60
CA GLY A 37 -1.25 5.19 -3.22
C GLY A 37 -2.70 4.74 -3.13
N HIS A 38 -3.49 5.36 -2.24
CA HIS A 38 -4.95 5.20 -2.08
C HIS A 38 -5.43 3.84 -1.54
N THR A 39 -4.91 2.74 -2.05
CA THR A 39 -5.32 1.38 -1.68
C THR A 39 -4.80 0.94 -0.31
N HIS A 40 -3.71 1.57 0.15
CA HIS A 40 -2.93 1.20 1.33
C HIS A 40 -2.29 -0.20 1.24
N ARG A 41 -2.09 -0.71 0.02
CA ARG A 41 -1.47 -2.01 -0.26
C ARG A 41 -0.23 -1.79 -1.11
N LEU A 42 0.84 -2.50 -0.79
CA LEU A 42 1.98 -2.58 -1.69
C LEU A 42 1.60 -3.35 -2.97
N MET A 43 1.91 -2.77 -4.13
CA MET A 43 1.73 -3.40 -5.43
C MET A 43 2.74 -2.82 -6.41
N LEU A 44 3.33 -3.67 -7.25
CA LEU A 44 4.06 -3.27 -8.43
C LEU A 44 3.44 -3.96 -9.63
N MET A 45 3.21 -3.17 -10.67
CA MET A 45 2.74 -3.63 -11.97
C MET A 45 3.83 -3.25 -12.97
N ASP A 46 4.43 -4.23 -13.62
CA ASP A 46 5.44 -4.02 -14.66
C ASP A 46 4.91 -4.45 -16.03
N TYR A 47 5.25 -3.65 -17.03
CA TYR A 47 4.77 -3.82 -18.40
C TYR A 47 5.89 -3.60 -19.39
N ASP A 48 6.21 -4.64 -20.17
CA ASP A 48 7.29 -4.65 -21.17
C ASP A 48 6.81 -4.24 -22.59
N GLY A 49 5.55 -3.80 -22.71
CA GLY A 49 4.89 -3.53 -23.99
C GLY A 49 4.04 -4.69 -24.52
N LYS A 50 4.10 -5.86 -23.89
CA LYS A 50 3.35 -7.06 -24.28
C LYS A 50 2.67 -7.71 -23.06
N ASP A 51 3.46 -8.09 -22.08
CA ASP A 51 3.06 -8.82 -20.89
C ASP A 51 3.00 -7.88 -19.68
N LEU A 52 1.95 -8.06 -18.86
CA LEU A 52 1.73 -7.32 -17.63
C LEU A 52 1.93 -8.29 -16.47
N GLN A 53 2.87 -7.99 -15.59
CA GLN A 53 3.13 -8.77 -14.39
C GLN A 53 2.76 -7.98 -13.12
N PHE A 54 2.53 -8.73 -12.05
CA PHE A 54 2.14 -8.20 -10.76
C PHE A 54 3.05 -8.75 -9.67
N ASP A 55 3.66 -7.86 -8.90
CA ASP A 55 4.46 -8.18 -7.72
C ASP A 55 3.82 -7.56 -6.47
N PRO A 56 3.51 -8.34 -5.42
CA PRO A 56 3.06 -7.81 -4.12
C PRO A 56 4.17 -7.05 -3.34
N LEU A 57 5.35 -6.86 -3.94
CA LEU A 57 6.52 -6.17 -3.40
C LEU A 57 7.02 -6.80 -2.09
N GLN A 58 7.06 -8.14 -2.01
CA GLN A 58 7.53 -8.83 -0.80
C GLN A 58 9.03 -8.62 -0.54
N GLN A 59 9.81 -8.46 -1.60
CA GLN A 59 11.25 -8.18 -1.52
C GLN A 59 11.53 -6.77 -0.97
N GLU A 60 12.67 -6.60 -0.29
CA GLU A 60 13.07 -5.29 0.23
C GLU A 60 13.73 -4.40 -0.82
N THR A 61 14.30 -4.99 -1.87
CA THR A 61 14.96 -4.26 -2.96
C THR A 61 14.71 -4.97 -4.27
N ILE A 62 14.27 -4.20 -5.26
CA ILE A 62 13.92 -4.67 -6.59
C ILE A 62 14.70 -3.82 -7.59
N LYS A 63 15.29 -4.47 -8.59
CA LYS A 63 15.88 -3.78 -9.74
C LYS A 63 14.80 -3.60 -10.79
N LEU A 64 14.68 -2.38 -11.31
CA LEU A 64 13.76 -2.05 -12.39
C LEU A 64 14.50 -2.17 -13.72
N GLU A 65 13.89 -2.89 -14.65
CA GLU A 65 14.39 -3.06 -16.01
C GLU A 65 14.18 -1.77 -16.81
N PRO A 66 15.23 -1.25 -17.48
CA PRO A 66 15.17 0.05 -18.16
C PRO A 66 14.08 0.17 -19.25
N ASP A 67 13.77 -0.93 -19.93
CA ASP A 67 12.84 -0.95 -21.06
C ASP A 67 11.38 -1.23 -20.62
N TYR A 68 11.16 -1.41 -19.33
CA TYR A 68 9.86 -1.72 -18.76
C TYR A 68 9.22 -0.44 -18.20
N ARG A 69 7.89 -0.48 -18.12
CA ARG A 69 7.08 0.58 -17.52
C ARG A 69 6.43 0.09 -16.25
N TYR A 70 6.30 0.98 -15.27
CA TYR A 70 5.90 0.61 -13.91
C TYR A 70 4.76 1.47 -13.36
N ILE A 71 3.79 0.83 -12.71
CA ILE A 71 2.90 1.47 -11.73
C ILE A 71 3.23 0.89 -10.36
N ILE A 72 3.62 1.74 -9.43
CA ILE A 72 4.11 1.34 -8.10
C ILE A 72 3.20 1.95 -7.04
N ASN A 73 2.43 1.10 -6.36
CA ASN A 73 1.70 1.48 -5.16
C ASN A 73 2.57 1.31 -3.92
N VAL A 74 2.88 2.41 -3.25
CA VAL A 74 3.85 2.43 -2.15
C VAL A 74 3.27 2.00 -0.79
N GLY A 75 2.02 1.53 -0.77
CA GLY A 75 1.33 1.11 0.45
C GLY A 75 0.84 2.30 1.28
N ALA A 76 0.97 2.20 2.59
CA ALA A 76 0.60 3.26 3.51
C ALA A 76 1.47 3.31 4.76
N VAL A 77 1.74 4.51 5.24
CA VAL A 77 2.43 4.75 6.50
C VAL A 77 1.50 4.49 7.70
N GLY A 78 0.28 5.05 7.67
CA GLY A 78 -0.57 5.12 8.86
C GLY A 78 -1.65 4.04 9.01
N GLN A 79 -2.09 3.39 7.92
CA GLN A 79 -3.13 2.36 7.99
C GLN A 79 -2.95 1.33 6.86
N PRO A 80 -1.91 0.48 6.89
CA PRO A 80 -1.71 -0.56 5.88
C PRO A 80 -2.88 -1.54 5.79
N ARG A 81 -3.14 -2.09 4.60
CA ARG A 81 -4.29 -3.00 4.31
C ARG A 81 -3.89 -4.29 3.59
N ASP A 82 -2.64 -4.69 3.72
CA ASP A 82 -2.02 -5.84 3.04
C ASP A 82 -1.61 -6.97 3.99
N GLY A 83 -2.09 -6.96 5.24
CA GLY A 83 -1.85 -8.01 6.24
C GLY A 83 -0.59 -7.81 7.08
N ASP A 84 0.33 -6.94 6.68
CA ASP A 84 1.48 -6.53 7.50
C ASP A 84 1.16 -5.18 8.18
N PRO A 85 1.13 -5.08 9.51
CA PRO A 85 0.68 -3.86 10.18
C PRO A 85 1.78 -2.78 10.23
N ARG A 86 3.01 -3.08 9.81
CA ARG A 86 4.12 -2.11 9.78
C ARG A 86 3.83 -0.99 8.78
N ALA A 87 4.29 0.21 9.12
CA ALA A 87 4.25 1.38 8.24
C ALA A 87 5.12 1.12 7.00
N LYS A 88 4.67 1.55 5.82
CA LYS A 88 5.35 1.27 4.56
C LYS A 88 5.67 2.54 3.79
N TYR A 89 6.85 2.56 3.17
CA TYR A 89 7.24 3.55 2.18
C TYR A 89 8.25 2.95 1.21
N ALA A 90 8.46 3.61 0.08
CA ALA A 90 9.43 3.22 -0.94
C ALA A 90 10.51 4.28 -1.10
N ILE A 91 11.74 3.84 -1.39
CA ILE A 91 12.85 4.68 -1.82
C ILE A 91 13.17 4.27 -3.26
N TRP A 92 13.13 5.23 -4.18
CA TRP A 92 13.51 5.00 -5.57
C TRP A 92 14.83 5.68 -5.87
N ASP A 93 15.80 4.90 -6.34
CA ASP A 93 17.08 5.38 -6.84
C ASP A 93 17.05 5.33 -8.38
N SER A 94 16.97 6.51 -8.99
CA SER A 94 16.91 6.68 -10.45
C SER A 94 18.25 6.45 -11.14
N HIS A 95 19.37 6.53 -10.42
CA HIS A 95 20.70 6.27 -11.00
C HIS A 95 20.97 4.77 -11.09
N ARG A 96 20.53 4.02 -10.08
CA ARG A 96 20.71 2.55 -10.02
C ARG A 96 19.52 1.78 -10.58
N ASN A 97 18.42 2.46 -10.90
CA ASN A 97 17.13 1.86 -11.26
C ASN A 97 16.70 0.82 -10.22
N THR A 98 16.73 1.20 -8.94
CA THR A 98 16.31 0.31 -7.85
C THR A 98 15.17 0.90 -7.05
N LEU A 99 14.24 0.05 -6.64
CA LEU A 99 13.15 0.35 -5.73
C LEU A 99 13.39 -0.39 -4.42
N GLU A 100 13.51 0.33 -3.32
CA GLU A 100 13.64 -0.25 -1.99
C GLU A 100 12.34 -0.05 -1.20
N ILE A 101 11.82 -1.14 -0.64
CA ILE A 101 10.60 -1.13 0.17
C ILE A 101 10.98 -1.21 1.65
N ARG A 102 10.56 -0.21 2.41
CA ARG A 102 10.80 -0.13 3.84
C ARG A 102 9.53 -0.42 4.61
N ARG A 103 9.65 -1.31 5.59
CA ARG A 103 8.58 -1.71 6.51
C ARG A 103 9.03 -1.41 7.93
N VAL A 104 8.42 -0.42 8.57
CA VAL A 104 8.85 0.10 9.87
C VAL A 104 7.83 -0.24 10.93
N ALA A 105 8.27 -0.95 11.97
CA ALA A 105 7.45 -1.20 13.15
C ALA A 105 7.19 0.10 13.92
N TYR A 106 5.99 0.23 14.46
CA TYR A 106 5.60 1.36 15.31
C TYR A 106 4.66 0.88 16.41
N ASP A 107 4.40 1.75 17.39
CA ASP A 107 3.48 1.44 18.50
C ASP A 107 2.02 1.52 18.04
N ILE A 108 1.55 0.41 17.48
CA ILE A 108 0.19 0.23 16.99
C ILE A 108 -0.82 0.41 18.12
N SER A 109 -0.57 -0.19 19.30
CA SER A 109 -1.50 -0.12 20.43
C SER A 109 -1.66 1.28 20.96
N ARG A 110 -0.57 2.04 21.09
CA ARG A 110 -0.66 3.47 21.46
C ARG A 110 -1.47 4.25 20.44
N THR A 111 -1.24 4.02 19.15
CA THR A 111 -1.98 4.70 18.08
C THR A 111 -3.48 4.36 18.11
N ALA A 112 -3.81 3.08 18.22
CA ALA A 112 -5.19 2.60 18.34
C ALA A 112 -5.91 3.17 19.57
N ASN A 113 -5.24 3.19 20.73
CA ASN A 113 -5.78 3.79 21.96
C ASN A 113 -6.03 5.29 21.79
N LEU A 114 -5.13 5.99 21.09
CA LEU A 114 -5.29 7.42 20.81
C LEU A 114 -6.45 7.72 19.85
N ILE A 115 -6.74 6.82 18.90
CA ILE A 115 -7.91 6.91 18.01
C ILE A 115 -9.20 6.78 18.83
N ILE A 116 -9.29 5.75 19.68
CA ILE A 116 -10.46 5.49 20.53
C ILE A 116 -10.69 6.63 21.52
N LYS A 117 -9.63 7.07 22.23
CA LYS A 117 -9.71 8.15 23.23
C LYS A 117 -10.19 9.48 22.63
N ARG A 118 -9.92 9.71 21.35
CA ARG A 118 -10.37 10.93 20.62
C ARG A 118 -11.78 10.82 20.04
N GLY A 119 -12.47 9.70 20.26
CA GLY A 119 -13.83 9.50 19.78
C GLY A 119 -13.94 9.15 18.29
N PHE A 120 -12.83 8.76 17.64
CA PHE A 120 -12.89 8.22 16.28
C PHE A 120 -13.48 6.81 16.27
N LEU A 121 -13.93 6.35 15.10
CA LEU A 121 -14.57 5.05 14.95
C LEU A 121 -13.62 3.93 15.39
N ARG A 122 -14.14 3.01 16.22
CA ARG A 122 -13.38 1.84 16.70
C ARG A 122 -12.78 1.01 15.57
N ARG A 123 -13.49 0.90 14.44
CA ARG A 123 -13.01 0.20 13.24
C ARG A 123 -11.68 0.73 12.71
N ASP A 124 -11.41 2.02 12.86
CA ASP A 124 -10.19 2.65 12.33
C ASP A 124 -8.98 2.34 13.21
N ALA A 125 -9.20 2.12 14.50
CA ALA A 125 -8.21 1.58 15.44
C ALA A 125 -7.97 0.09 15.20
N ASP A 126 -9.04 -0.69 15.06
CA ASP A 126 -8.96 -2.14 14.88
C ASP A 126 -8.22 -2.52 13.57
N ARG A 127 -8.39 -1.73 12.51
CA ARG A 127 -7.70 -1.91 11.22
C ARG A 127 -6.18 -1.75 11.27
N LEU A 128 -5.62 -1.16 12.33
CA LEU A 128 -4.17 -1.06 12.47
C LEU A 128 -3.52 -2.39 12.87
N PHE A 129 -4.31 -3.34 13.37
CA PHE A 129 -3.84 -4.65 13.76
C PHE A 129 -3.99 -5.65 12.60
N SER A 130 -2.99 -6.52 12.42
CA SER A 130 -3.10 -7.72 11.58
C SER A 130 -3.44 -8.95 12.41
N GLU A 131 -3.85 -10.05 11.75
CA GLU A 131 -4.18 -11.32 12.43
C GLU A 131 -3.00 -11.86 13.27
N ASP A 132 -1.78 -11.65 12.77
CA ASP A 132 -0.49 -12.01 13.39
C ASP A 132 -0.01 -11.03 14.49
N CYS A 133 -0.82 -10.04 14.86
CA CYS A 133 -0.45 -9.13 15.93
C CYS A 133 -0.33 -9.90 17.27
N PRO A 134 0.79 -9.77 18.02
CA PRO A 134 0.98 -10.44 19.31
C PRO A 134 -0.21 -10.15 20.25
N LYS A 135 -0.71 -11.20 20.93
CA LYS A 135 -1.91 -11.11 21.78
C LYS A 135 -1.87 -9.97 22.81
N GLN A 136 -0.68 -9.58 23.26
CA GLN A 136 -0.48 -8.48 24.22
C GLN A 136 -0.92 -7.09 23.71
N TYR A 137 -1.12 -6.95 22.40
CA TYR A 137 -1.53 -5.70 21.75
C TYR A 137 -2.97 -5.73 21.23
N LYS A 138 -3.62 -6.91 21.22
CA LYS A 138 -5.05 -7.01 20.89
C LYS A 138 -5.82 -6.33 22.02
N LEU A 139 -6.55 -5.26 21.69
CA LEU A 139 -7.45 -4.58 22.62
C LEU A 139 -8.35 -5.64 23.27
N THR A 140 -8.15 -5.88 24.56
CA THR A 140 -9.03 -6.74 25.35
C THR A 140 -10.46 -6.27 25.09
N ARG A 141 -11.34 -7.17 24.67
CA ARG A 141 -12.79 -6.92 24.64
C ARG A 141 -13.20 -6.58 26.07
N ALA A 142 -13.15 -5.31 26.42
CA ALA A 142 -13.92 -4.79 27.54
C ALA A 142 -15.38 -4.94 27.11
N VAL A 143 -15.99 -5.99 27.63
CA VAL A 143 -17.44 -6.17 27.65
C VAL A 143 -18.00 -4.95 28.35
N THR A 144 -18.48 -3.97 27.59
CA THR A 144 -19.50 -3.06 28.08
C THR A 144 -20.82 -3.60 27.57
N ASN A 145 -21.35 -4.55 28.36
CA ASN A 145 -22.78 -4.66 28.52
C ASN A 145 -23.24 -3.31 29.09
N ASP A 146 -23.98 -2.53 28.32
CA ASP A 146 -24.91 -1.57 28.91
C ASP A 146 -26.13 -1.44 27.99
N ARG A 147 -27.19 -2.15 28.41
CA ARG A 147 -28.64 -2.02 28.14
C ARG A 147 -29.14 -2.06 26.70
#